data_AF-A0A522CEP1-F1
#
_entry.id   AF-A0A522CEP1-F1
#
_cell.length_a   1.000
_cell.length_b   1.000
_cell.length_c   1.000
_cell.angle_alpha   90.00
_cell.angle_beta   90.00
_cell.angle_gamma   90.00
#
_symmetry.space_group_name_H-M   'P 1'
#
loop_
_entity.id
_entity.type
_entity.pdbx_description
1 polymer ?
#
loop_
_entity_poly.entity_id
_entity_poly.type
_entity_poly.pdbx_seq_one_letter_code
_entity_poly.pdbx_strand_id
1 'polypeptide(L)'
;MSQRNMKLAYEYFERVMGKSLNQISPIPVSGREVVEIVWPLNDIFRPFLSRIRTIKYDQRFEKAADDAIEQYVIKQAPETWVKLAGETWRVLLERHQQLIVLALANEMQKNKVTLLPQGLPENARLGGIMFLLLHSMTLPWPPEDRSHFDLPEGGTPSSLTVH
;
A
#
# COMPACT_ATOMS: atom_id res chain seq x y z
N MET A 1 4.86 13.03 7.22
CA MET A 1 3.48 12.50 7.25
C MET A 1 2.52 13.69 7.32
N SER A 2 1.47 13.75 6.51
CA SER A 2 0.53 14.89 6.47
C SER A 2 -0.42 14.89 7.67
N GLN A 3 -0.82 16.07 8.19
CA GLN A 3 -1.81 16.19 9.27
C GLN A 3 -3.14 15.51 8.93
N ARG A 4 -3.52 15.50 7.65
CA ARG A 4 -4.74 14.82 7.17
C ARG A 4 -4.66 13.31 7.35
N ASN A 5 -3.52 12.70 7.06
CA ASN A 5 -3.32 11.25 7.18
C ASN A 5 -3.47 10.78 8.62
N MET A 6 -2.85 11.53 9.54
CA MET A 6 -2.94 11.25 10.96
C MET A 6 -4.39 11.36 11.45
N LYS A 7 -5.11 12.40 11.01
CA LYS A 7 -6.54 12.56 11.34
C LYS A 7 -7.38 11.38 10.87
N LEU A 8 -7.26 10.97 9.60
CA LEU A 8 -8.00 9.83 9.04
C LEU A 8 -7.65 8.51 9.76
N ALA A 9 -6.37 8.27 10.03
CA ALA A 9 -5.94 7.10 10.79
C ALA A 9 -6.53 7.11 12.20
N TYR A 10 -6.56 8.26 12.87
CA TYR A 10 -7.07 8.38 14.23
C TYR A 10 -8.58 8.16 14.29
N GLU A 11 -9.34 8.80 13.41
CA GLU A 11 -10.78 8.58 13.26
C GLU A 11 -11.08 7.10 12.96
N TYR A 12 -10.27 6.46 12.12
CA TYR A 12 -10.38 5.04 11.84
C TYR A 12 -10.14 4.19 13.08
N PHE A 13 -9.08 4.46 13.84
CA PHE A 13 -8.76 3.71 15.05
C PHE A 13 -9.83 3.86 16.13
N GLU A 14 -10.30 5.08 16.41
CA GLU A 14 -11.35 5.31 17.40
C GLU A 14 -12.65 4.62 17.01
N ARG A 15 -13.01 4.64 15.72
CA ARG A 15 -14.19 3.92 15.19
C ARG A 15 -14.06 2.42 15.36
N VAL A 16 -12.90 1.83 15.05
CA VAL A 16 -12.68 0.38 15.16
C VAL A 16 -12.65 -0.07 16.63
N MET A 17 -12.04 0.73 17.50
CA MET A 17 -11.81 0.35 18.89
C MET A 17 -12.93 0.76 19.85
N GLY A 18 -13.83 1.65 19.43
CA GLY A 18 -14.97 2.13 20.22
C GLY A 18 -14.57 2.98 21.44
N LYS A 19 -13.35 3.53 21.45
CA LYS A 19 -12.82 4.35 22.55
C LYS A 19 -11.80 5.36 22.03
N SER A 20 -11.57 6.43 22.79
CA SER A 20 -10.64 7.48 22.39
C SER A 20 -9.18 7.02 22.45
N LEU A 21 -8.39 7.47 21.48
CA LEU A 21 -6.94 7.19 21.43
C LEU A 21 -6.17 7.78 22.61
N ASN A 22 -6.69 8.81 23.27
CA ASN A 22 -6.07 9.39 24.48
C ASN A 22 -5.98 8.39 25.65
N GLN A 23 -6.73 7.29 25.58
CA GLN A 23 -6.77 6.23 26.59
C GLN A 23 -5.99 4.98 26.17
N ILE A 24 -5.33 4.99 25.01
CA ILE A 24 -4.67 3.84 24.42
C ILE A 24 -3.20 4.17 24.17
N SER A 25 -2.30 3.36 24.73
CA SER A 25 -0.88 3.49 24.46
C SER A 25 -0.57 3.11 23.00
N PRO A 26 0.27 3.89 22.28
CA PRO A 26 0.79 3.48 20.99
C PRO A 26 1.86 2.39 21.17
N ILE A 27 1.87 1.41 20.26
CA ILE A 27 2.90 0.38 20.13
C ILE A 27 3.70 0.59 18.83
N PRO A 28 5.03 0.46 18.89
CA PRO A 28 5.85 0.62 17.71
C PRO A 28 5.74 -0.59 16.78
N VAL A 29 5.69 -0.33 15.48
CA VAL A 29 5.65 -1.34 14.43
C VAL A 29 7.00 -1.40 13.71
N SER A 30 7.61 -2.58 13.67
CA SER A 30 8.85 -2.86 12.94
C SER A 30 8.64 -2.87 11.42
N GLY A 31 9.75 -2.87 10.68
CA GLY A 31 9.68 -2.97 9.22
C GLY A 31 9.12 -4.31 8.76
N ARG A 32 9.51 -5.40 9.43
CA ARG A 32 8.96 -6.74 9.19
C ARG A 32 7.44 -6.77 9.38
N GLU A 33 6.95 -6.24 10.50
CA GLU A 33 5.51 -6.21 10.78
C GLU A 33 4.74 -5.38 9.73
N VAL A 34 5.30 -4.25 9.26
CA VAL A 34 4.68 -3.49 8.16
C VAL A 34 4.56 -4.34 6.90
N VAL A 35 5.63 -5.05 6.50
CA VAL A 35 5.61 -5.94 5.33
C VAL A 35 4.55 -7.01 5.47
N GLU A 36 4.46 -7.66 6.64
CA GLU A 36 3.44 -8.69 6.92
C GLU A 36 2.02 -8.12 6.84
N ILE A 37 1.79 -6.93 7.38
CA ILE A 37 0.48 -6.26 7.37
C ILE A 37 0.04 -5.90 5.94
N VAL A 38 0.95 -5.39 5.10
CA VAL A 38 0.61 -4.95 3.73
C VAL A 38 0.69 -6.08 2.70
N TRP A 39 1.22 -7.25 3.08
CA TRP A 39 1.38 -8.39 2.18
C TRP A 39 0.11 -8.79 1.41
N PRO A 40 -1.10 -8.78 2.02
CA PRO A 40 -2.33 -9.13 1.31
C PRO A 40 -2.64 -8.23 0.11
N LEU A 41 -2.11 -7.00 0.06
CA LEU A 41 -2.29 -6.13 -1.12
C LEU A 41 -1.63 -6.71 -2.38
N ASN A 42 -0.61 -7.57 -2.25
CA ASN A 42 0.01 -8.23 -3.40
C ASN A 42 -0.99 -9.05 -4.21
N ASP A 43 -1.96 -9.69 -3.54
CA ASP A 43 -2.97 -10.50 -4.23
C ASP A 43 -4.00 -9.64 -4.96
N ILE A 44 -4.22 -8.41 -4.49
CA ILE A 44 -5.03 -7.40 -5.19
C ILE A 44 -4.33 -6.90 -6.45
N PHE A 45 -3.01 -6.67 -6.40
CA PHE A 45 -2.24 -6.19 -7.56
C PHE A 45 -1.96 -7.28 -8.60
N ARG A 46 -1.80 -8.54 -8.18
CA ARG A 46 -1.32 -9.64 -9.03
C ARG A 46 -2.07 -9.80 -10.36
N PRO A 47 -3.42 -9.75 -10.42
CA PRO A 47 -4.15 -9.91 -11.68
C PRO A 47 -3.91 -8.77 -12.68
N PHE A 48 -3.49 -7.60 -12.20
CA PHE A 48 -3.34 -6.38 -13.00
C PHE A 48 -1.88 -6.04 -13.28
N LEU A 49 -0.92 -6.74 -12.66
CA LEU A 49 0.49 -6.35 -12.59
C LEU A 49 1.13 -6.16 -13.98
N SER A 50 0.87 -7.06 -14.92
CA SER A 50 1.41 -6.99 -16.28
C SER A 50 0.95 -5.72 -17.00
N ARG A 51 -0.33 -5.37 -16.87
CA ARG A 51 -0.92 -4.18 -17.48
C ARG A 51 -0.46 -2.89 -16.80
N ILE A 52 -0.39 -2.85 -15.48
CA ILE A 52 -0.17 -1.58 -14.76
C ILE A 52 1.31 -1.21 -14.68
N ARG A 53 2.25 -2.17 -14.80
CA ARG A 53 3.71 -1.89 -14.78
C ARG A 53 4.20 -1.12 -16.00
N THR A 54 3.51 -1.20 -17.13
CA THR A 54 3.88 -0.48 -18.36
C THR A 54 3.29 0.93 -18.40
N ILE A 55 2.46 1.30 -17.43
CA ILE A 55 1.90 2.65 -17.34
C ILE A 55 2.92 3.58 -16.68
N LYS A 56 3.13 4.76 -17.26
CA LYS A 56 4.00 5.77 -16.67
C LYS A 56 3.36 6.34 -15.39
N TYR A 57 4.15 6.55 -14.36
CA TYR A 57 3.69 7.23 -13.15
C TYR A 57 3.30 8.69 -13.47
N ASP A 58 2.13 9.12 -12.99
CA ASP A 58 1.65 10.48 -13.16
C ASP A 58 1.01 11.00 -11.86
N GLN A 59 1.59 12.07 -11.32
CA GLN A 59 1.19 12.70 -10.06
C GLN A 59 -0.27 13.18 -10.08
N ARG A 60 -0.84 13.47 -11.24
CA ARG A 60 -2.24 13.92 -11.37
C ARG A 60 -3.25 12.89 -10.84
N PHE A 61 -2.85 11.61 -10.76
CA PHE A 61 -3.69 10.52 -10.26
C PHE A 61 -3.48 10.21 -8.77
N GLU A 62 -2.58 10.93 -8.07
CA GLU A 62 -2.34 10.72 -6.64
C GLU A 62 -3.59 10.96 -5.79
N LYS A 63 -4.43 11.94 -6.16
CA LYS A 63 -5.68 12.19 -5.46
C LYS A 63 -6.67 11.04 -5.62
N ALA A 64 -6.77 10.47 -6.82
CA ALA A 64 -7.61 9.30 -7.08
C ALA A 64 -7.11 8.07 -6.32
N ALA A 65 -5.80 7.91 -6.17
CA ALA A 65 -5.20 6.86 -5.35
C ALA A 65 -5.54 7.04 -3.86
N ASP A 66 -5.52 8.28 -3.36
CA ASP A 66 -5.98 8.59 -1.99
C ASP A 66 -7.45 8.22 -1.79
N ASP A 67 -8.32 8.62 -2.73
CA ASP A 67 -9.75 8.28 -2.68
C ASP A 67 -9.99 6.77 -2.72
N ALA A 68 -9.19 6.03 -3.51
CA ALA A 68 -9.26 4.57 -3.57
C ALA A 68 -8.84 3.91 -2.25
N ILE A 69 -7.81 4.44 -1.58
CA ILE A 69 -7.40 3.98 -0.24
C ILE A 69 -8.51 4.25 0.77
N GLU A 70 -9.05 5.48 0.80
CA GLU A 70 -10.16 5.84 1.70
C GLU A 70 -11.35 4.89 1.51
N GLN A 71 -11.77 4.65 0.27
CA GLN A 71 -12.89 3.74 -0.03
C GLN A 71 -12.61 2.30 0.36
N TYR A 72 -11.41 1.78 0.11
CA TYR A 72 -11.02 0.43 0.49
C TYR A 72 -11.09 0.25 2.00
N VAL A 73 -10.52 1.18 2.78
CA VAL A 73 -10.49 1.08 4.25
C VAL A 73 -11.88 1.27 4.86
N ILE A 74 -12.73 2.12 4.27
CA ILE A 74 -14.10 2.35 4.75
C ILE A 74 -15.01 1.15 4.44
N LYS A 75 -14.95 0.61 3.21
CA LYS A 75 -15.85 -0.46 2.75
C LYS A 75 -15.32 -1.86 3.04
N GLN A 76 -14.02 -2.01 3.35
CA GLN A 76 -13.32 -3.28 3.53
C GLN A 76 -13.49 -4.24 2.35
N ALA A 77 -13.44 -3.67 1.14
CA ALA A 77 -13.92 -4.31 -0.08
C ALA A 77 -12.87 -4.17 -1.20
N PRO A 78 -12.07 -5.22 -1.50
CA PRO A 78 -11.09 -5.19 -2.59
C PRO A 78 -11.69 -4.89 -3.97
N GLU A 79 -12.96 -5.26 -4.17
CA GLU A 79 -13.71 -4.99 -5.41
C GLU A 79 -13.86 -3.49 -5.69
N THR A 80 -13.65 -2.63 -4.69
CA THR A 80 -13.62 -1.16 -4.89
C THR A 80 -12.53 -0.73 -5.87
N TRP A 81 -11.47 -1.51 -6.04
CA TRP A 81 -10.36 -1.16 -6.92
C TRP A 81 -10.52 -1.67 -8.36
N VAL A 82 -11.45 -2.61 -8.62
CA VAL A 82 -11.62 -3.25 -9.93
C VAL A 82 -11.93 -2.25 -11.05
N LYS A 83 -12.58 -1.14 -10.72
CA LYS A 83 -13.01 -0.10 -11.67
C LYS A 83 -12.06 1.11 -11.76
N LEU A 84 -10.92 1.08 -11.08
CA LEU A 84 -9.99 2.21 -11.11
C LEU A 84 -9.31 2.34 -12.49
N ALA A 85 -8.97 3.57 -12.86
CA ALA A 85 -8.14 3.84 -14.01
C ALA A 85 -6.74 3.21 -13.84
N GLY A 86 -6.10 2.83 -14.96
CA GLY A 86 -4.80 2.15 -14.92
C GLY A 86 -3.70 3.00 -14.29
N GLU A 87 -3.77 4.31 -14.49
CA GLU A 87 -2.87 5.31 -13.91
C GLU A 87 -3.04 5.42 -12.39
N THR A 88 -4.28 5.27 -11.89
CA THR A 88 -4.53 5.21 -10.43
C THR A 88 -3.94 3.93 -9.84
N TRP A 89 -4.13 2.79 -10.52
CA TRP A 89 -3.47 1.54 -10.15
C TRP A 89 -1.94 1.65 -10.14
N ARG A 90 -1.37 2.35 -11.13
CA ARG A 90 0.07 2.58 -11.22
C ARG A 90 0.61 3.35 -10.01
N VAL A 91 -0.10 4.38 -9.55
CA VAL A 91 0.26 5.14 -8.34
C VAL A 91 0.17 4.26 -7.09
N LEU A 92 -0.91 3.50 -6.94
CA LEU A 92 -1.10 2.58 -5.81
C LEU A 92 0.02 1.53 -5.74
N LEU A 93 0.38 0.95 -6.89
CA LEU A 93 1.48 0.00 -6.99
C LEU A 93 2.82 0.63 -6.59
N GLU A 94 3.13 1.85 -7.06
CA GLU A 94 4.38 2.54 -6.71
C GLU A 94 4.50 2.74 -5.20
N ARG A 95 3.44 3.27 -4.58
CA ARG A 95 3.41 3.52 -3.14
C ARG A 95 3.59 2.22 -2.34
N HIS A 96 2.93 1.15 -2.75
CA HIS A 96 3.07 -0.17 -2.14
C HIS A 96 4.52 -0.70 -2.25
N GLN A 97 5.12 -0.65 -3.44
CA GLN A 97 6.48 -1.11 -3.67
C GLN A 97 7.50 -0.30 -2.86
N GLN A 98 7.39 1.03 -2.89
CA GLN A 98 8.30 1.89 -2.12
C GLN A 98 8.08 1.75 -0.61
N LEU A 99 6.85 1.50 -0.14
CA LEU A 99 6.60 1.20 1.26
C LEU A 99 7.30 -0.09 1.71
N ILE A 100 7.26 -1.14 0.89
CA ILE A 100 7.99 -2.39 1.19
C ILE A 100 9.49 -2.12 1.30
N VAL A 101 10.07 -1.37 0.35
CA VAL A 101 11.50 -1.03 0.38
C VAL A 101 11.84 -0.20 1.63
N LEU A 102 11.03 0.81 1.95
CA LEU A 102 11.18 1.63 3.15
C LEU A 102 11.11 0.79 4.43
N ALA A 103 10.15 -0.12 4.51
CA ALA A 103 9.96 -0.98 5.67
C ALA A 103 11.18 -1.90 5.86
N LEU A 104 11.64 -2.56 4.80
CA LEU A 104 12.83 -3.43 4.86
C LEU A 104 14.10 -2.67 5.23
N ALA A 105 14.29 -1.45 4.70
CA ALA A 105 15.43 -0.61 5.06
C ALA A 105 15.42 -0.23 6.56
N ASN A 106 14.25 0.11 7.11
CA ASN A 106 14.11 0.39 8.54
C ASN A 106 14.35 -0.87 9.39
N GLU A 107 13.87 -2.04 8.94
CA GLU A 107 14.11 -3.32 9.63
C GLU A 107 15.61 -3.62 9.76
N MET A 108 16.37 -3.45 8.67
CA MET A 108 17.82 -3.64 8.67
C MET A 108 18.54 -2.74 9.69
N GLN A 109 18.02 -1.53 9.91
CA GLN A 109 18.54 -0.57 10.87
C GLN A 109 17.92 -0.71 12.27
N LYS A 110 17.04 -1.70 12.49
CA LYS A 110 16.25 -1.88 13.72
C LYS A 110 15.40 -0.67 14.10
N ASN A 111 15.06 0.16 13.11
CA ASN A 111 14.19 1.31 13.27
C ASN A 111 12.73 0.89 13.23
N LYS A 112 11.89 1.65 13.92
CA LYS A 112 10.44 1.51 13.87
C LYS A 112 9.90 2.35 12.72
N VAL A 113 8.92 1.83 11.99
CA VAL A 113 8.35 2.52 10.82
C VAL A 113 7.22 3.45 11.25
N THR A 114 6.38 2.99 12.16
CA THR A 114 5.22 3.76 12.63
C THR A 114 4.73 3.26 13.99
N LEU A 115 3.65 3.86 14.48
CA LEU A 115 2.96 3.50 15.71
C LEU A 115 1.53 3.08 15.41
N LEU A 116 1.06 2.00 16.04
CA LEU A 116 -0.35 1.59 16.04
C LEU A 116 -0.91 1.62 17.47
N PRO A 117 -2.22 1.80 17.67
CA PRO A 117 -2.81 1.71 19.00
C PRO A 117 -2.68 0.29 19.57
N GLN A 118 -2.33 0.17 20.86
CA GLN A 118 -2.32 -1.11 21.55
C GLN A 118 -3.70 -1.74 21.56
N GLY A 119 -3.78 -3.02 21.19
CA GLY A 119 -5.04 -3.77 21.13
C GLY A 119 -5.85 -3.51 19.86
N LEU A 120 -5.29 -2.84 18.84
CA LEU A 120 -5.91 -2.76 17.52
C LEU A 120 -6.09 -4.18 16.94
N PRO A 121 -7.32 -4.60 16.57
CA PRO A 121 -7.59 -5.90 15.97
C PRO A 121 -6.75 -6.14 14.72
N GLU A 122 -6.30 -7.38 14.50
CA GLU A 122 -5.41 -7.73 13.38
C GLU A 122 -6.00 -7.38 12.01
N ASN A 123 -7.29 -7.67 11.82
CA ASN A 123 -8.03 -7.34 10.59
C ASN A 123 -8.14 -5.83 10.32
N ALA A 124 -7.89 -4.97 11.31
CA ALA A 124 -7.92 -3.52 11.17
C ALA A 124 -6.52 -2.91 10.96
N ARG A 125 -5.44 -3.66 11.18
CA ARG A 125 -4.07 -3.14 11.07
C ARG A 125 -3.73 -2.67 9.66
N LEU A 126 -4.19 -3.40 8.63
CA LEU A 126 -3.98 -3.01 7.23
C LEU A 126 -4.58 -1.63 6.95
N GLY A 127 -5.82 -1.37 7.34
CA GLY A 127 -6.45 -0.06 7.14
C GLY A 127 -5.70 1.07 7.83
N GLY A 128 -5.21 0.82 9.05
CA GLY A 128 -4.34 1.74 9.78
C GLY A 128 -3.04 2.06 9.05
N ILE A 129 -2.32 1.04 8.60
CA ILE A 129 -1.07 1.20 7.85
C ILE A 129 -1.31 1.92 6.52
N MET A 130 -2.40 1.60 5.82
CA MET A 130 -2.77 2.30 4.57
C MET A 130 -2.99 3.79 4.81
N PHE A 131 -3.70 4.20 5.87
CA PHE A 131 -3.87 5.62 6.17
C PHE A 131 -2.59 6.31 6.63
N LEU A 132 -1.78 5.64 7.46
CA LEU A 132 -0.55 6.26 7.98
C LEU A 132 0.53 6.39 6.90
N LEU A 133 0.70 5.35 6.07
CA LEU A 133 1.90 5.20 5.23
C LEU A 133 1.64 5.28 3.72
N LEU A 134 0.43 4.96 3.24
CA LEU A 134 0.12 4.96 1.79
C LEU A 134 -0.76 6.14 1.35
N HIS A 135 -1.70 6.58 2.18
CA HIS A 135 -2.55 7.73 1.89
C HIS A 135 -1.69 9.00 1.84
N SER A 136 -1.85 9.81 0.79
CA SER A 136 -1.04 11.00 0.50
C SER A 136 0.47 10.79 0.72
N MET A 137 0.97 9.60 0.37
CA MET A 137 2.38 9.24 0.53
C MET A 137 3.24 10.11 -0.38
N THR A 138 4.18 10.84 0.22
CA THR A 138 5.32 11.37 -0.51
C THR A 138 6.27 10.20 -0.78
N LEU A 139 6.52 9.91 -2.06
CA LEU A 139 7.41 8.83 -2.46
C LEU A 139 8.84 9.09 -1.94
N PRO A 140 9.43 8.16 -1.16
CA PRO A 140 10.80 8.32 -0.68
C PRO A 140 11.84 8.33 -1.81
N TRP A 141 11.52 7.72 -2.95
CA TRP A 141 12.37 7.68 -4.15
C TRP A 141 11.59 8.11 -5.40
N PRO A 142 12.28 8.60 -6.45
CA PRO A 142 11.63 8.87 -7.73
C PRO A 142 10.91 7.62 -8.27
N PRO A 143 9.71 7.76 -8.85
CA PRO A 143 9.00 6.63 -9.41
C PRO A 143 9.76 6.02 -10.58
N GLU A 144 9.78 4.69 -10.66
CA GLU A 144 10.49 4.01 -11.74
C GLU A 144 9.69 4.07 -13.06
N ASP A 145 10.32 4.52 -14.15
CA ASP A 145 9.71 4.50 -15.47
C ASP A 145 10.01 3.17 -16.17
N ARG A 146 8.99 2.32 -16.25
CA ARG A 146 9.04 1.02 -16.94
C ARG A 146 8.10 0.99 -18.15
N SER A 147 7.66 2.15 -18.63
CA SER A 147 6.69 2.24 -19.72
C SER A 147 7.22 1.80 -21.07
N HIS A 148 8.55 1.79 -21.22
CA HIS A 148 9.25 1.31 -22.42
C HIS A 148 9.49 -0.21 -22.43
N PHE A 149 9.03 -0.94 -21.41
CA PHE A 149 9.25 -2.37 -21.33
C PHE A 149 8.19 -3.09 -22.17
N ASP A 150 8.56 -3.49 -23.39
CA ASP A 150 7.77 -4.41 -24.20
C ASP A 150 7.70 -5.75 -23.47
N LEU A 151 6.48 -6.15 -23.05
CA LEU A 151 6.25 -7.52 -22.62
C LEU A 151 6.37 -8.39 -23.88
N PRO A 152 7.27 -9.39 -23.92
CA PRO A 152 7.29 -10.30 -25.04
C PRO A 152 5.90 -10.93 -25.18
N GLU A 153 5.31 -10.85 -26.37
CA GLU A 153 4.13 -11.64 -26.71
C GLU A 153 4.44 -13.09 -26.31
N GLY A 154 3.56 -13.71 -25.53
CA GLY A 154 3.82 -14.97 -24.83
C GLY A 154 4.29 -16.08 -25.75
N GLY A 155 5.58 -16.11 -26.04
CA GLY A 155 6.28 -17.25 -26.58
C GLY A 155 6.54 -18.17 -25.41
N THR A 156 5.94 -19.36 -25.44
CA THR A 156 6.35 -20.48 -24.60
C THR A 156 7.88 -20.53 -24.56
N PRO A 157 8.51 -20.50 -23.37
CA PRO A 157 9.95 -20.65 -23.26
C PRO A 157 10.36 -21.95 -23.97
N SER A 158 11.27 -21.86 -24.94
CA SER A 158 11.86 -23.03 -25.61
C SER A 158 12.58 -23.97 -24.64
N SER A 159 12.69 -23.62 -23.35
CA SER A 159 13.26 -24.43 -22.28
C SER A 159 12.29 -25.46 -21.67
N LEU A 160 11.07 -25.61 -22.19
CA LEU A 160 10.11 -26.66 -21.78
C LEU A 160 9.94 -27.79 -22.80
N THR A 161 10.74 -27.84 -23.88
CA THR A 161 10.86 -29.06 -24.68
C THR A 161 11.70 -30.08 -23.90
N VAL A 162 10.98 -30.92 -23.15
CA VAL A 162 11.51 -32.15 -22.57
C VAL A 162 12.13 -32.99 -23.68
N HIS A 163 13.42 -33.30 -23.55
CA HIS A 163 14.08 -34.37 -24.30
C HIS A 163 13.80 -35.72 -23.63
#